data_AF-A0A455I7L4-F1
#
_entry.id   AF-A0A455I7L4-F1
#
_cell.length_a   1.000
_cell.length_b   1.000
_cell.length_c   1.000
_cell.angle_alpha   90.00
_cell.angle_beta   90.00
_cell.angle_gamma   90.00
#
_symmetry.space_group_name_H-M   'P 1'
#
loop_
_entity.id
_entity.type
_entity.pdbx_description
1 polymer ?
#
loop_
_entity_poly.entity_id
_entity_poly.type
_entity_poly.pdbx_seq_one_letter_code
_entity_poly.pdbx_strand_id
1 'polypeptide(L)'
;MAMSYTIRVRVIQKDPAKWFSIGEKTVWHYANGGTWTKCDGELTLTMGGSGTSGTLRFKNPQGEYFLVALGVHNYKHWCDILPNLSSSNTGVEIHPKYYVDGSSENAALWKQAGELEKKSSNGTTIAVKYYKEDGKTFYATITIN
;
A
#
# COMPACT_ATOMS: atom_id res chain seq x y z
N MET A 1 -25.97 -6.43 4.33
CA MET A 1 -24.75 -6.97 3.67
C MET A 1 -23.65 -5.94 3.86
N ALA A 2 -22.46 -6.33 4.34
CA ALA A 2 -21.34 -5.39 4.45
C ALA A 2 -20.92 -4.92 3.04
N MET A 3 -20.74 -3.61 2.86
CA MET A 3 -20.36 -3.04 1.56
C MET A 3 -18.86 -3.14 1.34
N SER A 4 -18.41 -4.06 0.48
CA SER A 4 -16.98 -4.26 0.18
C SER A 4 -16.36 -3.15 -0.67
N TYR A 5 -15.07 -2.92 -0.48
CA TYR A 5 -14.25 -2.03 -1.31
C TYR A 5 -13.13 -2.81 -2.00
N THR A 6 -12.73 -2.37 -3.20
CA THR A 6 -11.66 -3.00 -3.97
C THR A 6 -10.62 -1.96 -4.37
N ILE A 7 -9.34 -2.29 -4.24
CA ILE A 7 -8.23 -1.52 -4.81
C ILE A 7 -7.46 -2.42 -5.77
N ARG A 8 -7.47 -2.08 -7.05
CA ARG A 8 -6.70 -2.74 -8.11
C ARG A 8 -5.39 -2.00 -8.33
N VAL A 9 -4.27 -2.70 -8.24
CA VAL A 9 -2.93 -2.12 -8.16
C VAL A 9 -2.04 -2.70 -9.25
N ARG A 10 -1.45 -1.82 -10.05
CA ARG A 10 -0.38 -2.16 -11.00
C ARG A 10 0.96 -1.66 -10.46
N VAL A 11 1.95 -2.55 -10.39
CA VAL A 11 3.33 -2.18 -10.05
C VAL A 11 4.09 -1.94 -11.36
N ILE A 12 4.67 -0.75 -11.50
CA ILE A 12 5.41 -0.31 -12.67
C ILE A 12 6.84 -0.02 -12.23
N GLN A 13 7.79 -0.83 -12.69
CA GLN A 13 9.22 -0.63 -12.42
C GLN A 13 9.90 -0.15 -13.68
N LYS A 14 10.63 0.97 -13.60
CA LYS A 14 11.26 1.59 -14.76
C LYS A 14 12.72 1.22 -14.96
N ASP A 15 13.43 0.87 -13.89
CA ASP A 15 14.83 0.45 -13.95
C ASP A 15 14.96 -1.09 -13.83
N PRO A 16 15.28 -1.80 -14.92
CA PRO A 16 15.47 -3.25 -14.88
C PRO A 16 16.72 -3.67 -14.08
N ALA A 17 17.70 -2.77 -13.87
CA ALA A 17 18.88 -3.05 -13.07
C ALA A 17 18.61 -2.99 -11.55
N LYS A 18 17.55 -2.29 -11.14
CA LYS A 18 17.12 -2.12 -9.74
C LYS A 18 15.71 -2.66 -9.53
N TRP A 19 15.58 -3.98 -9.65
CA TRP A 19 14.28 -4.65 -9.57
C TRP A 19 13.87 -4.98 -8.12
N PHE A 20 12.67 -4.57 -7.75
CA PHE A 20 12.03 -4.90 -6.48
C PHE A 20 11.05 -6.07 -6.62
N SER A 21 10.97 -6.88 -5.57
CA SER A 21 9.99 -7.94 -5.41
C SER A 21 9.15 -7.71 -4.15
N ILE A 22 7.89 -8.10 -4.18
CA ILE A 22 7.04 -8.08 -2.99
C ILE A 22 7.46 -9.24 -2.08
N GLY A 23 8.00 -8.92 -0.92
CA GLY A 23 8.41 -9.90 0.09
C GLY A 23 7.33 -10.20 1.13
N GLU A 24 6.30 -9.36 1.25
CA GLU A 24 5.25 -9.51 2.26
C GLU A 24 3.96 -8.81 1.83
N LYS A 25 2.83 -9.38 2.21
CA LYS A 25 1.49 -8.79 2.03
C LYS A 25 0.71 -8.96 3.32
N THR A 26 0.12 -7.88 3.81
CA THR A 26 -0.74 -7.93 5.00
C THR A 26 -2.13 -7.36 4.69
N VAL A 27 -3.11 -7.76 5.49
CA VAL A 27 -4.45 -7.18 5.51
C VAL A 27 -4.84 -6.94 6.96
N TRP A 28 -5.35 -5.76 7.26
CA TRP A 28 -5.80 -5.41 8.60
C TRP A 28 -7.17 -6.00 8.87
N HIS A 29 -7.43 -6.39 10.12
CA HIS A 29 -8.61 -7.19 10.47
C HIS A 29 -9.91 -6.37 10.59
N TYR A 30 -9.84 -5.03 10.63
CA TYR A 30 -11.05 -4.19 10.66
C TYR A 30 -11.92 -4.39 9.43
N ALA A 31 -13.19 -3.99 9.54
CA ALA A 31 -14.18 -4.05 8.47
C ALA A 31 -14.30 -5.45 7.82
N ASN A 32 -14.27 -6.50 8.65
CA ASN A 32 -14.27 -7.91 8.22
C ASN A 32 -13.04 -8.32 7.39
N GLY A 33 -11.92 -7.61 7.58
CA GLY A 33 -10.66 -7.91 6.93
C GLY A 33 -10.70 -7.74 5.41
N GLY A 34 -10.01 -8.64 4.73
CA GLY A 34 -9.89 -8.63 3.28
C GLY A 34 -8.85 -9.63 2.78
N THR A 35 -8.58 -9.59 1.48
CA THR A 35 -7.61 -10.48 0.83
C THR A 35 -6.81 -9.76 -0.24
N TRP A 36 -5.55 -10.17 -0.40
CA TRP A 36 -4.75 -9.86 -1.58
C TRP A 36 -4.82 -11.02 -2.58
N THR A 37 -5.20 -10.74 -3.81
CA THR A 37 -5.10 -11.68 -4.94
C THR A 37 -4.22 -11.10 -6.03
N LYS A 38 -3.78 -11.95 -6.97
CA LYS A 38 -3.02 -11.54 -8.16
C LYS A 38 -3.58 -12.23 -9.38
N CYS A 39 -3.87 -11.48 -10.44
CA CYS A 39 -4.30 -11.99 -11.74
C CYS A 39 -3.65 -11.14 -12.83
N ASP A 40 -3.08 -11.77 -13.87
CA ASP A 40 -2.48 -11.08 -15.03
C ASP A 40 -1.50 -9.93 -14.69
N GLY A 41 -0.70 -10.13 -13.65
CA GLY A 41 0.29 -9.14 -13.19
C GLY A 41 -0.28 -8.00 -12.33
N GLU A 42 -1.60 -7.92 -12.16
CA GLU A 42 -2.28 -6.95 -11.31
C GLU A 42 -2.57 -7.52 -9.92
N LEU A 43 -2.41 -6.71 -8.88
CA LEU A 43 -2.73 -7.05 -7.50
C LEU A 43 -4.10 -6.49 -7.14
N THR A 44 -4.93 -7.25 -6.44
CA THR A 44 -6.24 -6.78 -5.99
C THR A 44 -6.36 -6.94 -4.49
N LEU A 45 -6.60 -5.82 -3.79
CA LEU A 45 -6.99 -5.80 -2.38
C LEU A 45 -8.50 -5.67 -2.30
N THR A 46 -9.18 -6.74 -1.87
CA THR A 46 -10.62 -6.72 -1.57
C THR A 46 -10.80 -6.63 -0.07
N MET A 47 -11.56 -5.63 0.39
CA MET A 47 -11.82 -5.34 1.80
C MET A 47 -13.30 -5.49 2.09
N GLY A 48 -13.65 -6.03 3.26
CA GLY A 48 -15.04 -6.22 3.66
C GLY A 48 -15.82 -4.93 3.91
N GLY A 49 -15.11 -3.79 4.06
CA GLY A 49 -15.71 -2.46 4.18
C GLY A 49 -14.69 -1.32 4.29
N SER A 50 -15.19 -0.11 4.50
CA SER A 50 -14.37 1.06 4.84
C SER A 50 -13.81 0.92 6.26
N GLY A 51 -12.60 1.43 6.49
CA GLY A 51 -11.92 1.40 7.80
C GLY A 51 -10.82 0.35 7.92
N THR A 52 -10.44 -0.30 6.82
CA THR A 52 -9.36 -1.28 6.77
C THR A 52 -8.39 -1.00 5.61
N SER A 53 -7.31 -1.78 5.53
CA SER A 53 -6.23 -1.60 4.57
C SER A 53 -5.41 -2.88 4.36
N GLY A 54 -4.53 -2.84 3.38
CA GLY A 54 -3.49 -3.82 3.17
C GLY A 54 -2.14 -3.15 2.92
N THR A 55 -1.05 -3.87 3.20
CA THR A 55 0.30 -3.40 2.87
C THR A 55 1.00 -4.35 1.92
N LEU A 56 1.91 -3.79 1.13
CA LEU A 56 2.85 -4.50 0.29
C LEU A 56 4.27 -4.06 0.71
N ARG A 57 5.07 -5.00 1.22
CA ARG A 57 6.48 -4.74 1.52
C ARG A 57 7.35 -5.20 0.36
N PHE A 58 8.16 -4.29 -0.16
CA PHE A 58 9.06 -4.53 -1.27
C PHE A 58 10.49 -4.68 -0.78
N LYS A 59 11.27 -5.49 -1.50
CA LYS A 59 12.71 -5.63 -1.31
C LYS A 59 13.44 -5.77 -2.64
N ASN A 60 14.68 -5.30 -2.73
CA ASN A 60 15.57 -5.60 -3.86
C ASN A 60 16.79 -6.44 -3.38
N PRO A 61 17.58 -7.01 -4.32
CA PRO A 61 18.80 -7.75 -3.97
C PRO A 61 19.88 -6.91 -3.26
N GLN A 62 19.83 -5.58 -3.41
CA GLN A 62 20.76 -4.63 -2.76
C GLN A 62 20.41 -4.37 -1.29
N GLY A 63 19.34 -4.96 -0.77
CA GLY A 63 18.92 -4.82 0.62
C GLY A 63 18.11 -3.56 0.92
N GLU A 64 17.54 -2.92 -0.11
CA GLU A 64 16.58 -1.84 0.07
C GLU A 64 15.21 -2.40 0.40
N TYR A 65 14.56 -1.83 1.41
CA TYR A 65 13.19 -2.16 1.79
C TYR A 65 12.33 -0.90 1.84
N PHE A 66 11.09 -1.03 1.37
CA PHE A 66 10.05 -0.03 1.58
C PHE A 66 8.70 -0.72 1.69
N LEU A 67 7.73 0.00 2.24
CA LEU A 67 6.35 -0.46 2.37
C LEU A 67 5.40 0.53 1.70
N VAL A 68 4.40 -0.02 1.01
CA VAL A 68 3.26 0.76 0.51
C VAL A 68 2.01 0.29 1.24
N ALA A 69 1.29 1.21 1.86
CA ALA A 69 0.00 0.98 2.48
C ALA A 69 -1.12 1.55 1.62
N LEU A 70 -2.20 0.80 1.46
CA LEU A 70 -3.37 1.14 0.65
C LEU A 70 -4.62 0.75 1.41
N GLY A 71 -5.61 1.64 1.48
CA GLY A 71 -6.85 1.31 2.17
C GLY A 71 -7.97 2.30 1.92
N VAL A 72 -9.03 2.13 2.71
CA VAL A 72 -10.20 3.02 2.70
C VAL A 72 -10.45 3.50 4.12
N HIS A 73 -10.58 4.81 4.29
CA HIS A 73 -10.91 5.44 5.55
C HIS A 73 -12.03 6.47 5.30
N ASN A 74 -13.09 6.45 6.12
CA ASN A 74 -14.29 7.28 5.93
C ASN A 74 -14.76 7.34 4.46
N TYR A 75 -14.88 6.16 3.85
CA TYR A 75 -15.39 5.93 2.50
C TYR A 75 -14.52 6.45 1.34
N LYS A 76 -13.34 7.01 1.62
CA LYS A 76 -12.36 7.48 0.62
C LYS A 76 -11.09 6.63 0.65
N HIS A 77 -10.47 6.45 -0.52
CA HIS A 77 -9.19 5.77 -0.62
C HIS A 77 -8.08 6.59 0.05
N TRP A 78 -7.03 5.91 0.51
CA TRP A 78 -5.81 6.52 1.01
C TRP A 78 -4.60 5.68 0.65
N CYS A 79 -3.41 6.30 0.66
CA CYS A 79 -2.15 5.60 0.55
C CYS A 79 -1.07 6.23 1.42
N ASP A 80 -0.04 5.44 1.71
CA ASP A 80 1.21 5.90 2.29
C ASP A 80 2.38 5.07 1.77
N ILE A 81 3.58 5.64 1.87
CA ILE A 81 4.85 5.02 1.49
C ILE A 81 5.80 5.17 2.67
N LEU A 82 6.42 4.10 3.13
CA LEU A 82 7.49 4.17 4.12
C LEU A 82 8.79 3.74 3.44
N PRO A 83 9.61 4.70 2.98
CA PRO A 83 10.92 4.40 2.41
C PRO A 83 11.92 4.06 3.54
N ASN A 84 13.06 3.48 3.17
CA ASN A 84 14.21 3.29 4.07
C ASN A 84 13.93 2.39 5.27
N LEU A 85 13.14 1.33 5.05
CA LEU A 85 12.90 0.33 6.09
C LEU A 85 14.15 -0.53 6.30
N SER A 86 14.38 -0.94 7.55
CA SER A 86 15.32 -2.02 7.84
C SER A 86 14.70 -3.39 7.52
N SER A 87 15.52 -4.44 7.46
CA SER A 87 15.03 -5.80 7.23
C SER A 87 14.06 -6.29 8.31
N SER A 88 14.21 -5.82 9.55
CA SER A 88 13.34 -6.14 10.68
C SER A 88 12.02 -5.37 10.67
N ASN A 89 11.92 -4.29 9.90
CA ASN A 89 10.68 -3.53 9.75
C ASN A 89 9.73 -4.23 8.77
N THR A 90 8.99 -5.20 9.30
CA THR A 90 8.04 -6.03 8.55
C THR A 90 6.70 -5.36 8.39
N GLY A 91 5.90 -5.84 7.43
CA GLY A 91 4.51 -5.43 7.27
C GLY A 91 3.70 -5.73 8.52
N VAL A 92 3.89 -6.90 9.16
CA VAL A 92 3.19 -7.24 10.41
C VAL A 92 3.53 -6.34 11.60
N GLU A 93 4.75 -5.78 11.65
CA GLU A 93 5.16 -4.83 12.69
C GLU A 93 4.63 -3.42 12.42
N ILE A 94 4.67 -2.97 11.17
CA ILE A 94 4.30 -1.61 10.79
C ILE A 94 2.78 -1.45 10.64
N HIS A 95 2.10 -2.40 10.01
CA HIS A 95 0.69 -2.26 9.63
C HIS A 95 -0.24 -1.88 10.79
N PRO A 96 -0.09 -2.44 12.01
CA PRO A 96 -0.90 -2.02 13.15
C PRO A 96 -0.77 -0.54 13.50
N LYS A 97 0.39 0.10 13.23
CA LYS A 97 0.67 1.49 13.61
C LYS A 97 -0.28 2.48 12.95
N TYR A 98 -0.77 2.17 11.74
CA TYR A 98 -1.81 2.95 11.06
C TYR A 98 -3.12 3.06 11.87
N TYR A 99 -3.35 2.16 12.82
CA TYR A 99 -4.56 2.09 13.66
C TYR A 99 -4.29 2.41 15.13
N VAL A 100 -3.10 2.94 15.45
CA VAL A 100 -2.76 3.45 16.78
C VAL A 100 -2.89 4.96 16.77
N ASP A 101 -3.82 5.49 17.56
CA ASP A 101 -4.05 6.93 17.65
C ASP A 101 -2.78 7.68 18.08
N GLY A 102 -2.49 8.77 17.37
CA GLY A 102 -1.30 9.59 17.61
C GLY A 102 -0.01 9.07 16.97
N SER A 103 -0.01 7.91 16.31
CA SER A 103 1.16 7.48 15.52
C SER A 103 1.35 8.34 14.27
N SER A 104 2.57 8.36 13.73
CA SER A 104 2.86 9.08 12.48
C SER A 104 2.14 8.46 11.29
N GLU A 105 1.99 7.13 11.30
CA GLU A 105 1.29 6.34 10.28
C GLU A 105 -0.22 6.61 10.32
N ASN A 106 -0.82 6.73 11.50
CA ASN A 106 -2.25 7.02 11.65
C ASN A 106 -2.65 8.34 10.98
N ALA A 107 -1.79 9.36 11.03
CA ALA A 107 -2.02 10.61 10.33
C ALA A 107 -2.18 10.45 8.80
N ALA A 108 -1.62 9.39 8.19
CA ALA A 108 -1.78 9.12 6.77
C ALA A 108 -3.22 8.68 6.40
N LEU A 109 -3.93 7.99 7.30
CA LEU A 109 -5.34 7.59 7.08
C LEU A 109 -6.23 8.82 6.95
N TRP A 110 -6.01 9.80 7.83
CA TRP A 110 -6.78 11.04 7.89
C TRP A 110 -6.49 11.98 6.73
N LYS A 111 -5.27 11.94 6.17
CA LYS A 111 -4.92 12.72 4.97
C LYS A 111 -5.69 12.27 3.73
N GLN A 112 -6.10 10.99 3.66
CA GLN A 112 -6.84 10.43 2.53
C GLN A 112 -6.19 10.75 1.17
N ALA A 113 -4.86 10.66 1.10
CA ALA A 113 -4.09 11.06 -0.07
C ALA A 113 -4.38 10.13 -1.27
N GLY A 114 -4.81 10.72 -2.39
CA GLY A 114 -5.00 10.03 -3.67
C GLY A 114 -3.70 9.85 -4.47
N GLU A 115 -2.65 10.58 -4.11
CA GLU A 115 -1.31 10.40 -4.67
C GLU A 115 -0.24 10.77 -3.64
N LEU A 116 0.92 10.12 -3.76
CA LEU A 116 2.07 10.36 -2.90
C LEU A 116 3.35 9.95 -3.62
N GLU A 117 4.41 10.72 -3.45
CA GLU A 117 5.76 10.37 -3.91
C GLU A 117 6.75 10.53 -2.76
N LYS A 118 7.64 9.54 -2.59
CA LYS A 118 8.75 9.61 -1.63
C LYS A 118 10.01 9.06 -2.27
N LYS A 119 11.15 9.64 -1.90
CA LYS A 119 12.48 9.21 -2.31
C LYS A 119 13.19 8.52 -1.16
N SER A 120 13.78 7.35 -1.42
CA SER A 120 14.65 6.65 -0.48
C SER A 120 16.02 7.33 -0.37
N SER A 121 16.76 7.02 0.69
CA SER A 121 18.15 7.46 0.89
C SER A 121 19.10 6.92 -0.19
N ASN A 122 18.74 5.80 -0.83
CA ASN A 122 19.50 5.20 -1.95
C ASN A 122 19.13 5.80 -3.31
N GLY A 123 18.24 6.78 -3.33
CA GLY A 123 17.85 7.52 -4.53
C GLY A 123 16.67 6.95 -5.30
N THR A 124 16.16 5.76 -4.94
CA THR A 124 14.94 5.16 -5.51
C THR A 124 13.73 6.04 -5.22
N THR A 125 12.97 6.41 -6.25
CA THR A 125 11.72 7.17 -6.11
C THR A 125 10.53 6.23 -6.20
N ILE A 126 9.68 6.23 -5.17
CA ILE A 126 8.45 5.46 -5.10
C ILE A 126 7.27 6.42 -5.17
N ALA A 127 6.33 6.15 -6.09
CA ALA A 127 5.11 6.93 -6.24
C ALA A 127 3.88 6.02 -6.22
N VAL A 128 2.84 6.46 -5.51
CA VAL A 128 1.50 5.86 -5.55
C VAL A 128 0.55 6.88 -6.15
N LYS A 129 -0.31 6.44 -7.08
CA LYS A 129 -1.34 7.30 -7.66
C LYS A 129 -2.63 6.51 -7.90
N TYR A 130 -3.72 6.95 -7.29
CA TYR A 130 -5.06 6.55 -7.68
C TYR A 130 -5.48 7.33 -8.93
N TYR A 131 -5.82 6.63 -10.00
CA TYR A 131 -6.05 7.24 -11.32
C TYR A 131 -7.46 7.02 -11.87
N LYS A 132 -8.24 6.14 -11.25
CA LYS A 132 -9.64 5.88 -11.63
C LYS A 132 -10.42 5.41 -10.41
N GLU A 133 -11.68 5.81 -10.35
CA GLU A 133 -12.69 5.32 -9.43
C GLU A 133 -13.90 4.83 -10.24
N ASP A 134 -14.42 3.66 -9.87
CA ASP A 134 -15.60 3.05 -10.48
C ASP A 134 -16.45 2.43 -9.38
N GLY A 135 -17.40 3.21 -8.87
CA GLY A 135 -18.21 2.86 -7.70
C GLY A 135 -17.35 2.64 -6.44
N LYS A 136 -17.18 1.39 -6.03
CA LYS A 136 -16.38 0.98 -4.85
C LYS A 136 -15.06 0.32 -5.23
N THR A 137 -14.69 0.44 -6.50
CA THR A 137 -13.42 -0.05 -7.05
C THR A 137 -12.52 1.14 -7.36
N PHE A 138 -11.37 1.19 -6.69
CA PHE A 138 -10.32 2.16 -6.96
C PHE A 138 -9.20 1.51 -7.75
N TYR A 139 -8.56 2.28 -8.62
CA TYR A 139 -7.45 1.82 -9.42
C TYR A 139 -6.22 2.66 -9.11
N ALA A 140 -5.13 2.00 -8.76
CA ALA A 140 -3.89 2.62 -8.37
C ALA A 140 -2.68 2.06 -9.13
N THR A 141 -1.65 2.89 -9.26
CA THR A 141 -0.31 2.46 -9.69
C THR A 141 0.67 2.65 -8.56
N ILE A 142 1.59 1.70 -8.39
CA ILE A 142 2.83 1.87 -7.63
C ILE A 142 3.95 1.95 -8.67
N THR A 143 4.58 3.12 -8.81
CA THR A 143 5.70 3.33 -9.72
C THR A 143 7.01 3.37 -8.94
N ILE A 144 8.01 2.61 -9.40
CA ILE A 144 9.34 2.53 -8.81
C ILE A 144 10.35 2.96 -9.88
N ASN A 145 11.07 4.05 -9.60
CA ASN A 145 12.10 4.61 -10.48
C ASN A 145 13.47 4.57 -9.81
#